data_AF-X8AFU3-F1
#
_entry.id   AF-X8AFU3-F1
#
_cell.length_a   1.000
_cell.length_b   1.000
_cell.length_c   1.000
_cell.angle_alpha   90.00
_cell.angle_beta   90.00
_cell.angle_gamma   90.00
#
_symmetry.space_group_name_H-M   'P 1'
#
loop_
_entity.id
_entity.type
_entity.pdbx_description
1 polymer ?
#
loop_
_entity_poly.entity_id
_entity_poly.type
_entity_poly.pdbx_seq_one_letter_code
_entity_poly.pdbx_strand_id
1 'polypeptide(L)' 'MDDVIAYCDQFPLDDLPDDARTLMHLMQSLITVSFPIEAWKQPKVPDSGATYLDCIREPVI' A
#
# COMPACT_ATOMS: atom_id res chain seq x y z
N MET A 1 -9.66 3.89 -7.85
CA MET A 1 -8.79 2.73 -7.53
C MET A 1 -9.03 1.60 -8.53
N ASP A 2 -10.27 1.43 -8.99
CA ASP A 2 -10.67 0.35 -9.90
C ASP A 2 -9.86 0.28 -11.20
N ASP A 3 -9.56 1.41 -11.85
CA ASP A 3 -8.74 1.40 -13.07
C ASP A 3 -7.32 0.86 -12.84
N VAL A 4 -6.74 1.13 -11.67
CA VAL A 4 -5.42 0.62 -11.30
C VAL A 4 -5.47 -0.89 -11.06
N ILE A 5 -6.51 -1.35 -10.37
CA ILE A 5 -6.75 -2.79 -10.13
C ILE A 5 -6.95 -3.50 -11.47
N ALA A 6 -7.80 -2.97 -12.35
CA ALA A 6 -8.05 -3.52 -13.67
C ALA A 6 -6.82 -3.53 -14.59
N TYR A 7 -5.88 -2.59 -14.39
CA TYR A 7 -4.59 -2.62 -15.07
C TYR A 7 -3.67 -3.71 -14.52
N CYS A 8 -3.51 -3.79 -13.20
CA CYS A 8 -2.64 -4.80 -12.56
C CYS A 8 -3.15 -6.24 -12.75
N ASP A 9 -4.47 -6.45 -12.78
CA ASP A 9 -5.10 -7.78 -12.97
C ASP A 9 -4.86 -8.40 -14.36
N GLN A 10 -4.24 -7.65 -15.28
CA GLN A 10 -3.82 -8.17 -16.59
C GLN A 10 -2.56 -9.05 -16.50
N PHE A 11 -1.85 -9.02 -15.37
CA PHE A 11 -0.58 -9.70 -15.16
C PHE A 11 -0.65 -10.69 -13.99
N PRO A 12 0.07 -11.82 -14.06
CA PRO A 12 0.24 -12.70 -12.90
C PRO A 12 1.07 -12.01 -11.81
N LEU A 13 0.69 -12.20 -10.55
CA LEU A 13 1.26 -11.49 -9.40
C LEU A 13 2.78 -11.74 -9.21
N ASP A 14 3.23 -12.94 -9.54
CA ASP A 14 4.62 -13.37 -9.46
C ASP A 14 5.49 -12.88 -10.64
N ASP A 15 4.88 -12.34 -11.69
CA ASP A 15 5.56 -11.89 -12.91
C ASP A 15 4.99 -10.54 -13.42
N LEU A 16 4.85 -9.59 -12.49
CA LEU A 16 4.45 -8.21 -12.80
C LEU A 16 5.56 -7.46 -13.56
N PRO A 17 5.23 -6.78 -14.68
CA PRO A 17 6.09 -5.77 -15.27
C PRO A 17 6.45 -4.66 -14.26
N ASP A 18 7.61 -4.01 -14.45
CA ASP A 18 8.15 -3.04 -13.49
C ASP A 18 7.23 -1.85 -13.21
N ASP A 19 6.51 -1.37 -14.23
CA ASP A 19 5.54 -0.29 -14.10
C ASP A 19 4.31 -0.72 -13.30
N ALA A 20 3.75 -1.90 -13.59
CA ALA A 20 2.63 -2.47 -12.84
C ALA A 20 2.99 -2.75 -11.37
N ARG A 21 4.20 -3.27 -11.12
CA ARG A 21 4.73 -3.49 -9.77
C ARG A 21 4.89 -2.19 -9.01
N THR A 22 5.46 -1.17 -9.65
CA THR A 22 5.62 0.16 -9.06
C THR A 22 4.26 0.77 -8.72
N LEU A 23 3.30 0.68 -9.64
CA LEU A 23 1.94 1.17 -9.45
C LEU A 23 1.23 0.45 -8.29
N MET A 24 1.37 -0.88 -8.21
CA MET A 24 0.86 -1.68 -7.09
C MET A 24 1.43 -1.19 -5.75
N HIS A 25 2.76 -1.00 -5.64
CA HIS A 25 3.39 -0.50 -4.42
C HIS A 25 2.92 0.90 -4.03
N LEU A 26 2.66 1.76 -5.03
CA LEU A 26 2.13 3.10 -4.81
C LEU A 26 0.71 3.05 -4.21
N MET A 27 -0.15 2.15 -4.71
CA MET A 27 -1.48 1.90 -4.14
C MET A 27 -1.42 1.30 -2.74
N GLN A 28 -0.50 0.36 -2.51
CA GLN A 28 -0.27 -0.23 -1.19
C GLN A 28 0.17 0.83 -0.18
N SER A 29 1.00 1.78 -0.61
CA SER A 29 1.42 2.92 0.22
C SER A 29 0.25 3.84 0.53
N LEU A 30 -0.57 4.17 -0.48
CA LEU A 30 -1.75 5.00 -0.32
C LEU A 30 -2.75 4.41 0.68
N ILE A 31 -3.03 3.10 0.60
CA ILE A 31 -4.02 2.47 1.46
C ILE A 31 -3.61 2.47 2.94
N THR A 32 -2.30 2.50 3.24
CA THR A 32 -1.81 2.60 4.63
C THR A 32 -2.28 3.87 5.34
N VAL A 33 -2.63 4.94 4.59
CA VAL A 33 -3.09 6.22 5.15
C VAL A 33 -4.55 6.51 4.79
N SER A 34 -4.99 6.20 3.57
CA SER A 34 -6.34 6.53 3.12
C SER A 34 -7.41 5.75 3.87
N PHE A 35 -7.19 4.45 4.09
CA PHE A 35 -8.15 3.60 4.80
C PHE A 35 -8.34 4.05 6.25
N PRO A 36 -7.28 4.32 7.04
CA PRO A 36 -7.48 4.82 8.38
C PRO A 36 -8.23 6.15 8.47
N ILE A 37 -7.95 7.08 7.55
CA ILE A 37 -8.65 8.37 7.47
C ILE A 37 -10.14 8.15 7.18
N GLU A 38 -10.48 7.25 6.26
CA GLU A 38 -11.87 6.99 5.92
C GLU A 38 -12.64 6.40 7.10
N ALA A 39 -12.10 5.35 7.72
CA ALA A 39 -12.74 4.59 8.78
C ALA A 39 -12.80 5.34 10.12
N TRP A 40 -11.73 6.05 10.49
CA TRP A 40 -11.57 6.64 11.83
C TRP A 40 -11.35 8.14 11.85
N LYS A 41 -11.36 8.80 10.68
CA LYS A 41 -11.14 10.25 10.53
C LYS A 41 -9.77 10.73 11.05
N GLN A 42 -8.79 9.83 11.09
CA GLN A 42 -7.42 10.11 11.49
C GLN A 42 -6.43 9.16 10.79
N PRO A 43 -5.16 9.55 10.59
CA PRO A 43 -4.19 8.73 9.84
C PRO A 43 -3.72 7.48 10.61
N LYS A 44 -3.95 7.43 11.92
CA LYS A 44 -3.52 6.33 12.78
C LYS A 44 -4.68 5.41 13.11
N VAL A 45 -4.51 4.11 12.91
CA VAL A 45 -5.47 3.09 13.33
C VAL A 45 -5.66 3.16 14.85
N PRO A 46 -6.89 3.35 15.38
CA PRO A 46 -7.15 3.30 16.82
C PRO A 46 -6.69 1.97 17.40
N ASP A 47 -6.24 1.97 18.65
CA ASP A 47 -5.76 0.78 19.35
C ASP A 47 -4.57 0.04 18.69
N SER A 48 -3.93 0.62 17.67
CA SER A 48 -2.54 0.25 17.30
C SER A 48 -1.56 0.48 18.46
N GLY A 49 -1.99 1.24 19.47
CA GLY A 49 -1.27 1.47 20.73
C GLY A 49 0.07 2.17 20.51
N ALA A 50 1.08 1.67 21.22
CA ALA A 50 2.49 2.03 21.06
C ALA A 50 3.21 1.13 20.04
N THR A 51 2.50 0.34 19.24
CA THR A 51 3.12 -0.51 18.23
C THR A 51 3.59 0.39 17.08
N TYR A 52 4.88 0.69 17.09
CA TYR A 52 5.59 1.28 15.97
C TYR A 52 6.82 0.41 15.69
N LEU A 53 7.21 0.36 14.43
CA LEU A 53 8.46 -0.25 14.00
C LEU A 53 9.31 0.88 13.46
N ASP A 54 10.51 1.04 14.00
CA ASP A 54 11.48 1.94 13.40
C ASP A 54 11.89 1.35 12.04
N CYS A 55 11.64 2.09 10.96
CA CYS A 55 12.13 1.74 9.64
C CYS A 55 13.64 1.99 9.63
N ILE A 56 14.41 1.01 10.10
CA ILE A 56 15.88 1.08 10.17
C ILE A 56 16.54 0.96 8.79
N ARG A 57 15.83 0.35 7.83
CA ARG A 57 16.29 0.16 6.45
C ARG A 57 15.10 -0.16 5.56
N GLU A 58 14.98 0.60 4.48
CA GLU A 58 14.00 0.29 3.43
C GLU A 58 14.44 -0.98 2.67
N PRO A 59 13.49 -1.83 2.25
CA PRO A 59 13.80 -2.96 1.38
C PRO A 59 14.50 -2.45 0.13
N VAL A 60 15.67 -3.03 -0.19
CA VAL A 60 16.28 -2.84 -1.50
C VAL A 60 15.59 -3.79 -2.47
N ILE A 61 15.18 -3.24 -3.61
CA ILE A 61 14.66 -3.96 -4.77
C ILE A 61 15.63 -5.04 -5.23
#